data_AF-H5TRV2-F1
#
_entry.id   AF-H5TRV2-F1
#
_cell.length_a   1.000
_cell.length_b   1.000
_cell.length_c   1.000
_cell.angle_alpha   90.00
_cell.angle_beta   90.00
_cell.angle_gamma   90.00
#
_symmetry.space_group_name_H-M   'P 1'
#
loop_
_entity.id
_entity.type
_entity.pdbx_description
1 polymer ?
#
loop_
_entity_poly.entity_id
_entity_poly.type
_entity_poly.pdbx_seq_one_letter_code
_entity_poly.pdbx_strand_id
1 'polypeptide(L)'
;MLAAMNELRVYGHYLPKPGTRIAQVCRRYDVDPTEPVLLVMATRRGPDPLATALASAGERPVSVDKHGKFERIVEIRTDSLSGFATQHPERLLGTASTGRPPTADARGLRPRVWADLAETTTQPDHTQTGARSAAAG
;
A
#
# COMPACT_ATOMS: atom_id res chain seq x y z
N MET A 1 -8.15 8.01 33.14
CA MET A 1 -8.44 8.37 31.73
C MET A 1 -7.28 7.88 30.87
N LEU A 2 -7.27 6.62 30.41
CA LEU A 2 -6.24 6.05 29.50
C LEU A 2 -6.66 4.63 29.09
N ALA A 3 -7.60 4.54 28.14
CA ALA A 3 -7.98 3.27 27.50
C ALA A 3 -8.09 3.44 25.98
N ALA A 4 -7.28 4.31 25.38
CA ALA A 4 -7.08 4.35 23.93
C ALA A 4 -5.94 3.40 23.51
N MET A 5 -5.78 2.27 24.21
CA MET A 5 -4.71 1.32 23.96
C MET A 5 -5.17 0.32 22.89
N ASN A 6 -4.48 0.38 21.74
CA ASN A 6 -4.19 -0.77 20.88
C ASN A 6 -5.24 -1.25 19.85
N GLU A 7 -6.32 -0.51 19.60
CA GLU A 7 -7.22 -0.90 18.52
C GLU A 7 -6.60 -0.59 17.15
N LEU A 8 -6.60 -1.60 16.28
CA LEU A 8 -5.97 -1.54 14.97
C LEU A 8 -6.91 -0.78 14.03
N ARG A 9 -6.48 0.39 13.57
CA ARG A 9 -7.30 1.25 12.71
C ARG A 9 -6.83 1.16 11.29
N VAL A 10 -7.77 1.16 10.35
CA VAL A 10 -7.44 1.06 8.93
C VAL A 10 -7.48 2.46 8.34
N TYR A 11 -6.40 2.82 7.68
CA TYR A 11 -6.28 4.08 6.97
C TYR A 11 -6.20 3.81 5.48
N GLY A 12 -6.79 4.69 4.69
CA GLY A 12 -6.86 4.60 3.24
C GLY A 12 -6.39 5.87 2.57
N HIS A 13 -5.70 5.72 1.44
CA HIS A 13 -5.28 6.79 0.54
C HIS A 13 -5.78 6.49 -0.87
N TYR A 14 -6.62 7.38 -1.40
CA TYR A 14 -7.11 7.28 -2.76
C TYR A 14 -6.08 7.83 -3.74
N LEU A 15 -5.62 6.98 -4.64
CA LEU A 15 -4.62 7.29 -5.64
C LEU A 15 -5.27 7.29 -7.03
N PRO A 16 -5.61 8.46 -7.60
CA PRO A 16 -6.28 8.55 -8.89
C PRO A 16 -5.43 8.03 -10.06
N LYS A 17 -4.11 8.07 -9.92
CA LYS A 17 -3.17 7.55 -10.90
C LYS A 17 -1.96 6.97 -10.16
N PRO A 18 -1.80 5.64 -10.09
CA PRO A 18 -0.66 5.03 -9.44
C PRO A 18 0.65 5.35 -10.18
N GLY A 19 1.71 5.61 -9.42
CA GLY A 19 3.07 5.70 -9.94
C GLY A 19 3.57 4.36 -10.47
N THR A 20 4.68 4.38 -11.21
CA THR A 20 5.18 3.22 -11.95
C THR A 20 5.36 1.96 -11.10
N ARG A 21 5.87 2.09 -9.86
CA ARG A 21 6.11 0.97 -8.96
C ARG A 21 4.80 0.33 -8.47
N ILE A 22 3.87 1.15 -7.99
CA ILE A 22 2.55 0.69 -7.57
C ILE A 22 1.80 0.07 -8.76
N ALA A 23 1.85 0.71 -9.92
CA ALA A 23 1.22 0.20 -11.13
C ALA A 23 1.75 -1.18 -11.57
N GLN A 24 3.06 -1.41 -11.44
CA GLN A 24 3.68 -2.70 -11.73
C GLN A 24 3.18 -3.81 -10.79
N VAL A 25 3.11 -3.53 -9.49
CA VAL A 25 2.61 -4.53 -8.53
C VAL A 25 1.12 -4.75 -8.72
N CYS A 26 0.32 -3.69 -8.90
CA CYS A 26 -1.11 -3.81 -9.23
C CYS A 26 -1.35 -4.79 -10.40
N ARG A 27 -0.58 -4.67 -11.50
CA ARG A 27 -0.70 -5.60 -12.65
C ARG A 27 -0.38 -7.05 -12.31
N ARG A 28 0.53 -7.33 -11.38
CA ARG A 28 0.83 -8.71 -10.94
C ARG A 28 -0.34 -9.36 -10.20
N TYR A 29 -1.19 -8.54 -9.59
CA TYR A 29 -2.34 -8.96 -8.79
C TYR A 29 -3.68 -8.71 -9.51
N ASP A 30 -3.66 -8.57 -10.83
CA ASP A 30 -4.84 -8.30 -11.67
C ASP A 30 -5.64 -7.04 -11.25
N VAL A 31 -4.98 -6.08 -10.60
CA VAL A 31 -5.52 -4.75 -10.34
C VAL A 31 -5.16 -3.85 -11.52
N ASP A 32 -6.17 -3.33 -12.23
CA ASP A 32 -5.93 -2.40 -13.34
C ASP A 32 -5.37 -1.06 -12.81
N PRO A 33 -4.10 -0.71 -13.10
CA PRO A 33 -3.51 0.54 -12.64
C PRO A 33 -3.90 1.75 -13.51
N THR A 34 -4.69 1.56 -14.56
CA THR A 34 -5.28 2.66 -15.32
C THR A 34 -6.52 3.23 -14.62
N GLU A 35 -7.09 2.47 -13.70
CA GLU A 35 -8.14 2.92 -12.79
C GLU A 35 -7.55 3.47 -11.48
N PRO A 36 -8.32 4.30 -10.75
CA PRO A 36 -7.94 4.73 -9.43
C PRO A 36 -7.78 3.55 -8.45
N VAL A 37 -6.73 3.59 -7.64
CA VAL A 37 -6.40 2.57 -6.65
C VAL A 37 -6.61 3.14 -5.24
N LEU A 38 -7.27 2.38 -4.38
CA LEU A 38 -7.32 2.67 -2.95
C LEU A 38 -6.23 1.87 -2.24
N LEU A 39 -5.31 2.59 -1.60
CA LEU A 39 -4.22 2.02 -0.82
C LEU A 39 -4.61 2.01 0.64
N VAL A 40 -4.53 0.87 1.32
CA VAL A 40 -4.91 0.74 2.73
C VAL A 40 -3.79 0.14 3.56
N MET A 41 -3.73 0.55 4.83
CA MET A 41 -2.85 -0.03 5.82
C MET A 41 -3.56 -0.01 7.17
N ALA A 42 -3.44 -1.09 7.92
CA ALA A 42 -3.99 -1.18 9.26
C ALA A 42 -2.88 -0.93 10.29
N THR A 43 -3.07 0.04 11.18
CA THR A 43 -2.02 0.49 12.10
C THR A 43 -2.61 1.05 13.39
N ARG A 44 -1.82 0.94 14.46
CA ARG A 44 -2.11 1.50 15.79
C ARG A 44 -1.51 2.89 16.00
N ARG A 45 -0.62 3.31 15.10
CA ARG A 45 0.16 4.56 15.21
C ARG A 45 -0.48 5.75 14.49
N GLY A 46 -1.75 5.63 14.11
CA GLY A 46 -2.41 6.64 13.29
C GLY A 46 -2.00 6.55 11.81
N PRO A 47 -2.23 7.61 11.01
CA PRO A 47 -2.04 7.61 9.56
C PRO A 47 -0.56 7.67 9.09
N ASP A 48 0.39 7.99 9.97
CA ASP A 48 1.80 8.19 9.59
C ASP A 48 2.48 6.98 8.91
N PRO A 49 2.25 5.72 9.36
CA PRO A 49 2.84 4.56 8.69
C PRO A 49 2.35 4.40 7.26
N LEU A 50 1.09 4.75 6.98
CA LEU A 50 0.58 4.75 5.60
C LEU A 50 1.29 5.81 4.77
N ALA A 51 1.43 7.04 5.28
CA ALA A 51 2.15 8.10 4.57
C ALA A 51 3.62 7.73 4.26
N THR A 52 4.28 7.07 5.21
CA THR A 52 5.65 6.57 5.04
C THR A 52 5.71 5.47 3.99
N ALA A 53 4.80 4.49 4.05
CA ALA A 53 4.75 3.40 3.08
C ALA A 53 4.47 3.90 1.65
N LEU A 54 3.61 4.91 1.49
CA LEU A 54 3.37 5.57 0.20
C LEU A 54 4.65 6.22 -0.35
N ALA A 55 5.36 6.97 0.47
CA ALA A 55 6.63 7.59 0.07
C ALA A 55 7.69 6.54 -0.31
N SER A 56 7.79 5.44 0.45
CA SER A 56 8.69 4.31 0.14
C SER A 56 8.31 3.59 -1.16
N ALA A 57 7.02 3.50 -1.47
CA ALA A 57 6.53 2.97 -2.74
C ALA A 57 6.80 3.90 -3.94
N GLY A 58 7.33 5.11 -3.71
CA GLY A 58 7.67 6.09 -4.74
C GLY A 58 6.53 7.07 -5.07
N GLU A 59 5.48 7.11 -4.25
CA GLU A 59 4.42 8.11 -4.38
C GLU A 59 4.85 9.47 -3.84
N ARG A 60 4.16 10.52 -4.30
CA ARG A 60 4.41 11.86 -3.79
C ARG A 60 4.09 11.92 -2.29
N PRO A 61 4.90 12.65 -1.49
CA PRO A 61 4.60 12.85 -0.08
C PRO A 61 3.19 13.41 0.10
N VAL A 62 2.46 12.83 1.06
CA VAL A 62 1.11 13.31 1.39
C VAL A 62 1.23 14.61 2.19
N SER A 63 0.59 15.68 1.69
CA SER A 63 0.55 16.96 2.40
C SER A 63 -0.22 16.86 3.71
N VAL A 64 0.27 17.62 4.71
CA VAL A 64 -0.43 17.87 5.97
C VAL A 64 -0.99 19.29 5.98
N ASP A 65 -2.19 19.45 6.54
CA ASP A 65 -2.81 20.75 6.73
C ASP A 65 -2.18 21.52 7.90
N LYS A 66 -2.65 22.76 8.12
CA LYS A 66 -2.21 23.62 9.23
C LYS A 66 -2.50 23.04 10.64
N HIS A 67 -3.28 21.98 10.72
CA HIS A 67 -3.63 21.27 11.96
C HIS A 67 -2.85 19.95 12.10
N GLY A 68 -1.91 19.66 11.20
CA GLY A 68 -1.13 18.43 11.20
C GLY A 68 -1.91 17.19 10.73
N LYS A 69 -3.05 17.36 10.05
CA LYS A 69 -3.82 16.26 9.48
C LYS A 69 -3.45 16.03 8.02
N PHE A 70 -3.30 14.78 7.63
CA PHE A 70 -3.10 14.42 6.23
C PHE A 70 -4.33 14.76 5.38
N GLU A 71 -4.15 15.51 4.31
CA GLU A 71 -5.26 15.99 3.47
C GLU A 71 -5.92 14.88 2.64
N ARG A 72 -5.23 13.74 2.47
CA ARG A 72 -5.67 12.64 1.59
C ARG A 72 -5.61 11.26 2.22
N ILE A 73 -5.45 11.18 3.53
CA ILE A 73 -5.52 9.92 4.27
C ILE A 73 -6.76 9.95 5.15
N VAL A 74 -7.62 8.94 5.00
CA VAL A 74 -8.88 8.83 5.73
C VAL A 74 -8.91 7.52 6.51
N GLU A 75 -9.63 7.50 7.63
CA GLU A 75 -9.91 6.27 8.36
C GLU A 75 -11.00 5.47 7.61
N ILE A 76 -10.73 4.21 7.31
CA ILE A 76 -11.64 3.29 6.65
C ILE A 76 -12.42 2.50 7.70
N ARG A 77 -13.75 2.51 7.56
CA ARG A 77 -14.68 1.83 8.48
C ARG A 77 -15.49 0.71 7.82
N THR A 78 -15.21 0.42 6.55
CA THR A 78 -15.90 -0.65 5.82
C THR A 78 -15.41 -2.01 6.32
N ASP A 79 -16.29 -2.87 6.83
CA ASP A 79 -15.93 -4.15 7.44
C ASP A 79 -15.07 -5.06 6.55
N SER A 80 -15.33 -5.08 5.23
CA SER A 80 -14.56 -5.89 4.28
C SER A 80 -13.12 -5.41 4.12
N LEU A 81 -12.91 -4.10 3.99
CA LEU A 81 -11.58 -3.49 3.85
C LEU A 81 -10.83 -3.55 5.19
N SER A 82 -11.53 -3.23 6.27
CA SER A 82 -10.96 -3.18 7.60
C SER A 82 -10.57 -4.57 8.11
N GLY A 83 -11.42 -5.58 7.89
CA GLY A 83 -11.14 -6.96 8.26
C GLY A 83 -9.94 -7.55 7.54
N PHE A 84 -9.79 -7.29 6.23
CA PHE A 84 -8.65 -7.79 5.47
C PHE A 84 -7.34 -7.08 5.83
N ALA A 85 -7.34 -5.75 5.91
CA ALA A 85 -6.15 -5.00 6.27
C ALA A 85 -5.70 -5.31 7.72
N THR A 86 -6.63 -5.59 8.64
CA THR A 86 -6.31 -5.98 10.02
C THR A 86 -5.68 -7.37 10.13
N GLN A 87 -5.93 -8.27 9.17
CA GLN A 87 -5.23 -9.58 9.10
C GLN A 87 -3.78 -9.42 8.62
N HIS A 88 -3.44 -8.29 7.97
CA HIS A 88 -2.14 -7.99 7.40
C HIS A 88 -1.68 -6.56 7.76
N PRO A 89 -1.57 -6.21 9.05
CA PRO A 89 -1.32 -4.84 9.49
C PRO A 89 0.06 -4.31 9.10
N GLU A 90 1.01 -5.19 8.79
CA GLU A 90 2.35 -4.86 8.32
C GLU A 90 2.40 -4.50 6.84
N ARG A 91 1.31 -4.68 6.09
CA ARG A 91 1.30 -4.60 4.63
C ARG A 91 0.60 -3.35 4.13
N LEU A 92 1.18 -2.75 3.09
CA LEU A 92 0.49 -1.77 2.27
C LEU A 92 -0.28 -2.52 1.18
N LEU A 93 -1.60 -2.42 1.20
CA LEU A 93 -2.46 -3.19 0.30
C LEU A 93 -3.15 -2.25 -0.69
N GLY A 94 -3.15 -2.58 -1.97
CA GLY A 94 -3.85 -1.83 -3.01
C GLY A 94 -5.08 -2.57 -3.53
N THR A 95 -6.23 -1.92 -3.62
CA THR A 95 -7.44 -2.43 -4.26
C THR A 95 -7.95 -1.46 -5.31
N ALA A 96 -8.73 -1.94 -6.29
CA ALA A 96 -9.50 -1.05 -7.16
C ALA A 96 -10.37 -0.10 -6.32
N SER A 97 -10.52 1.15 -6.77
CA SER A 97 -11.19 2.24 -6.04
C SER A 97 -12.62 1.98 -5.58
N THR A 98 -13.30 1.02 -6.19
CA THR A 98 -14.66 0.62 -5.77
C THR A 98 -14.67 -0.11 -4.42
N GLY A 99 -13.51 -0.59 -3.94
CA GLY A 99 -13.39 -1.42 -2.73
C GLY A 99 -14.20 -2.72 -2.81
N ARG A 100 -14.77 -3.03 -3.99
CA ARG A 100 -15.53 -4.24 -4.24
C ARG A 100 -14.58 -5.30 -4.78
N PRO A 101 -14.62 -6.53 -4.24
CA PRO A 101 -13.96 -7.64 -4.92
C PRO A 101 -14.57 -7.78 -6.31
N PRO A 102 -13.77 -8.13 -7.33
CA PRO A 102 -14.28 -8.37 -8.68
C PRO A 102 -15.37 -9.44 -8.66
N THR A 103 -16.17 -9.44 -9.72
CA THR A 103 -17.12 -10.51 -9.99
C THR A 103 -16.39 -11.84 -10.03
N ALA A 104 -16.98 -12.89 -9.44
CA ALA A 104 -16.39 -14.22 -9.46
C ALA A 104 -16.15 -14.68 -10.90
N ASP A 105 -15.06 -15.40 -11.12
CA ASP A 105 -14.79 -16.02 -12.41
C ASP A 105 -15.83 -17.10 -12.74
N ALA A 106 -15.73 -17.71 -13.92
CA ALA A 106 -16.63 -18.79 -14.35
C ALA A 106 -16.60 -20.03 -13.43
N ARG A 107 -15.63 -20.11 -12.51
CA ARG A 107 -15.49 -21.18 -11.51
C ARG A 107 -16.06 -20.78 -10.14
N GLY A 108 -16.66 -19.60 -10.03
CA GLY A 108 -17.19 -19.07 -8.77
C GLY A 108 -16.11 -18.56 -7.80
N LEU A 109 -14.85 -18.52 -8.23
CA LEU A 109 -13.75 -17.99 -7.43
C LEU A 109 -13.70 -16.48 -7.59
N ARG A 110 -13.73 -15.76 -6.47
CA ARG A 110 -13.48 -14.31 -6.46
C ARG A 110 -11.98 -14.09 -6.34
N PRO A 111 -11.31 -13.50 -7.35
CA PRO A 111 -9.93 -13.07 -7.17
C PRO A 111 -9.83 -12.16 -5.94
N ARG A 112 -8.84 -12.42 -5.07
CA ARG A 112 -8.49 -11.49 -4.00
C ARG A 112 -7.70 -10.34 -4.62
N VAL A 113 -8.41 -9.28 -5.03
CA VAL A 113 -7.83 -8.09 -5.71
C VAL A 113 -7.22 -7.14 -4.69
N TRP A 114 -6.27 -7.67 -3.93
CA TRP A 114 -5.42 -6.90 -3.05
C TRP A 114 -3.98 -7.07 -3.51
N ALA A 115 -3.42 -6.02 -4.12
CA ALA A 115 -2.02 -5.94 -4.45
C ALA A 115 -1.22 -5.73 -3.16
N ASP A 116 -0.37 -6.69 -2.82
CA ASP A 116 0.57 -6.55 -1.70
C ASP A 116 1.77 -5.70 -2.14
N LEU A 117 1.79 -4.44 -1.70
CA LEU A 117 2.86 -3.51 -2.01
C LEU A 117 4.08 -3.68 -1.08
N ALA A 118 4.08 -4.62 -0.13
CA ALA A 118 5.26 -4.90 0.69
C ALA A 118 6.47 -5.36 -0.15
N GLU A 119 6.23 -5.92 -1.34
CA GLU A 119 7.30 -6.24 -2.30
C GLU A 119 8.01 -4.98 -2.82
N THR A 120 7.32 -3.83 -2.89
CA THR A 120 7.94 -2.57 -3.33
C THR A 120 8.87 -1.96 -2.28
N THR A 121 8.71 -2.29 -1.00
CA THR A 121 9.62 -1.89 0.08
C THR A 121 10.93 -2.67 0.09
N THR A 122 11.00 -3.81 -0.60
CA THR A 122 12.25 -4.56 -0.79
C THR A 122 12.76 -4.33 -2.19
N GLN A 123 13.48 -3.24 -2.38
CA GLN A 123 14.44 -3.15 -3.47
C GLN A 123 15.66 -3.96 -3.02
N PRO A 124 15.94 -5.18 -3.55
CA PRO A 124 17.27 -5.74 -3.42
C PRO A 124 18.19 -4.82 -4.22
N ASP A 125 19.07 -4.17 -3.49
CA ASP A 125 20.31 -3.62 -3.97
C ASP A 125 21.02 -4.72 -4.77
N HIS A 126 20.86 -4.74 -6.10
CA HIS A 126 21.90 -5.33 -6.94
C HIS A 126 23.05 -4.33 -6.97
N THR A 127 23.74 -4.22 -5.83
CA THR A 127 25.14 -3.84 -5.80
C THR A 127 25.84 -4.94 -6.57
N GLN A 128 26.07 -4.69 -7.85
CA GLN A 128 27.07 -5.41 -8.61
C GLN A 128 28.43 -5.00 -8.04
N THR A 129 28.78 -5.66 -6.93
CA THR A 129 30.12 -5.68 -6.35
C THR A 129 31.07 -6.24 -7.39
N GLY A 130 32.08 -5.45 -7.76
CA GLY A 130 33.11 -5.86 -8.70
C GLY A 130 34.16 -4.77 -8.93
N ALA A 131 34.65 -4.17 -7.85
CA ALA A 131 35.85 -3.34 -7.90
C ALA A 131 37.07 -4.20 -8.28
N ARG A 132 37.83 -3.71 -9.26
CA ARG A 132 39.29 -3.80 -9.43
C ARG A 132 39.97 -5.15 -9.17
N SER A 133 40.56 -5.71 -10.23
CA SER A 133 41.89 -6.31 -10.13
C SER A 133 42.75 -5.79 -11.28
N ALA A 134 43.64 -4.86 -10.92
CA ALA A 134 44.83 -4.59 -11.70
C ALA A 134 45.79 -5.78 -11.52
N ALA A 135 46.32 -6.30 -12.61
CA ALA A 135 47.50 -7.15 -12.60
C ALA A 135 48.46 -6.58 -13.65
N ALA A 136 49.38 -5.75 -13.17
CA ALA A 136 50.69 -5.61 -13.76
C ALA A 136 51.59 -6.62 -13.05
N GLY A 137 52.32 -7.41 -13.83
CA GLY A 137 53.25 -8.45 -13.39
C GLY A 137 53.70 -9.24 -14.60
#